data_AF-A0A3C1W691-F1
#
_entry.id   AF-A0A3C1W691-F1
#
_cell.length_a   1.000
_cell.length_b   1.000
_cell.length_c   1.000
_cell.angle_alpha   90.00
_cell.angle_beta   90.00
_cell.angle_gamma   90.00
#
_symmetry.space_group_name_H-M   'P 1'
#
loop_
_entity.id
_entity.type
_entity.pdbx_description
1 polymer ?
#
loop_
_entity_poly.entity_id
_entity_poly.type
_entity_poly.pdbx_seq_one_letter_code
_entity_poly.pdbx_strand_id
1 'polypeptide(L)'
;MAVNLSLREFLVSGAWKERFDGFVLEDGSKLARKRRVSEMSWESLEDGGGVLAARVQDLEGEYYEVEISIWEEGEGLWEIDTSCSCPYAYYCQHAAAALLGAGKKTMVDRLLEGGSAYVRVPVAGSVKERPPRETMPRQTLDVSPTFRMEVLVEPAHSRSVQMLLQSLRAANRDEWLVARPTASYEGHDLPLHTGGDSAVLIETGDGMLEIVRDLKAEGAAVRDLAQLGLTHLGAQPSYRFLLGLERERDSEPPAESAWFPEPSLNTPDLFWPWFRAEAIPKLESRGWEVLVDKEVGFPVYVTEPGDWEGALSEQTGGWFSLSVGFDLDGERLDLLPILAKLLEDGTLDMLDELSDRSHHLVYLPEGGALKIPVERLKRILRQLASLVDPNRPFLHPVDAAHLASSSELSLDPGKGLDQLV
;
A
#
# COMPACT_ATOMS: atom_id res chain seq x y z
N MET A 1 20.95 -14.85 -31.11
CA MET A 1 20.82 -13.52 -30.48
C MET A 1 22.15 -13.21 -29.80
N ALA A 2 22.64 -11.97 -29.84
CA ALA A 2 23.93 -11.63 -29.23
C ALA A 2 23.78 -11.62 -27.69
N VAL A 3 24.73 -12.22 -26.98
CA VAL A 3 24.75 -12.21 -25.50
C VAL A 3 24.89 -10.77 -25.01
N ASN A 4 23.91 -10.30 -24.23
CA ASN A 4 23.96 -8.97 -23.65
C ASN A 4 25.05 -8.91 -22.57
N LEU A 5 26.16 -8.22 -22.86
CA LEU A 5 27.36 -8.21 -22.01
C LEU A 5 27.12 -7.47 -20.68
N SER A 6 26.25 -6.45 -20.66
CA SER A 6 25.93 -5.71 -19.42
C SER A 6 25.07 -6.56 -18.48
N LEU A 7 24.07 -7.28 -19.01
CA LEU A 7 23.27 -8.25 -18.25
C LEU A 7 24.12 -9.35 -17.62
N ARG A 8 25.07 -9.89 -18.41
CA ARG A 8 26.02 -10.89 -17.93
C ARG A 8 26.84 -10.36 -16.77
N GLU A 9 27.35 -9.14 -16.87
CA GLU A 9 28.13 -8.51 -15.82
C GLU A 9 27.29 -8.25 -14.56
N PHE A 10 26.04 -7.84 -14.71
CA PHE A 10 25.08 -7.67 -13.61
C PHE A 10 24.86 -8.99 -12.84
N LEU A 11 24.59 -10.09 -13.55
CA LEU A 11 24.39 -11.42 -12.94
C LEU A 11 25.64 -11.95 -12.24
N VAL A 12 26.83 -11.75 -12.82
CA VAL A 12 28.11 -12.28 -12.31
C VAL A 12 28.67 -11.43 -11.16
N SER A 13 28.57 -10.10 -11.25
CA SER A 13 29.03 -9.18 -10.19
C SER A 13 28.24 -9.36 -8.89
N GLY A 14 26.96 -9.72 -9.03
CA GLY A 14 26.06 -9.86 -7.89
C GLY A 14 25.52 -8.54 -7.38
N ALA A 15 25.47 -7.49 -8.22
CA ALA A 15 24.87 -6.19 -7.89
C ALA A 15 23.41 -6.35 -7.40
N TRP A 16 22.68 -7.33 -7.94
CA TRP A 16 21.34 -7.71 -7.50
C TRP A 16 21.23 -8.13 -6.03
N LYS A 17 22.33 -8.49 -5.35
CA LYS A 17 22.30 -8.93 -3.95
C LYS A 17 21.82 -7.84 -3.00
N GLU A 18 22.03 -6.57 -3.34
CA GLU A 18 21.59 -5.44 -2.52
C GLU A 18 20.05 -5.37 -2.41
N ARG A 19 19.32 -6.11 -3.26
CA ARG A 19 17.86 -6.22 -3.25
C ARG A 19 17.32 -7.28 -2.29
N PHE A 20 18.21 -8.03 -1.63
CA PHE A 20 17.84 -9.10 -0.73
C PHE A 20 18.34 -8.82 0.68
N ASP A 21 17.53 -9.21 1.67
CA ASP A 21 17.96 -9.20 3.07
C ASP A 21 19.17 -10.11 3.30
N GLY A 22 20.03 -9.70 4.22
CA GLY A 22 21.25 -10.45 4.57
C GLY A 22 20.97 -11.90 4.99
N PHE A 23 19.91 -12.14 5.77
CA PHE A 23 19.50 -13.48 6.21
C PHE A 23 19.00 -14.33 5.03
N VAL A 24 18.23 -13.72 4.12
CA VAL A 24 17.73 -14.39 2.91
C VAL A 24 18.89 -14.79 1.99
N LEU A 25 19.87 -13.90 1.81
CA LEU A 25 21.07 -14.20 1.04
C LEU A 25 21.89 -15.33 1.69
N GLU A 26 21.98 -15.36 3.02
CA GLU A 26 22.68 -16.41 3.73
C GLU A 26 22.02 -17.77 3.50
N ASP A 27 20.69 -17.85 3.62
CA ASP A 27 19.94 -19.08 3.43
C ASP A 27 19.89 -19.51 1.95
N GLY A 28 19.72 -18.56 1.03
CA GLY A 28 19.82 -18.83 -0.41
C GLY A 28 21.20 -19.34 -0.80
N SER A 29 22.26 -18.82 -0.17
CA SER A 29 23.63 -19.31 -0.34
C SER A 29 23.81 -20.74 0.17
N LYS A 30 23.16 -21.11 1.29
CA LYS A 30 23.15 -22.51 1.77
C LYS A 30 22.49 -23.44 0.76
N LEU A 31 21.33 -23.06 0.20
CA LEU A 31 20.62 -23.85 -0.82
C LEU A 31 21.44 -24.00 -2.11
N ALA A 32 22.00 -22.90 -2.62
CA ALA A 32 22.84 -22.91 -3.82
C ALA A 32 24.12 -23.75 -3.64
N ARG A 33 24.80 -23.66 -2.48
CA ARG A 33 25.99 -24.47 -2.15
C ARG A 33 25.67 -25.96 -2.04
N LYS A 34 24.50 -26.30 -1.48
CA LYS A 34 23.99 -27.68 -1.39
C LYS A 34 23.44 -28.23 -2.72
N ARG A 35 23.59 -27.48 -3.83
CA ARG A 35 23.13 -27.86 -5.18
C ARG A 35 21.64 -28.20 -5.21
N ARG A 36 20.83 -27.37 -4.56
CA ARG A 36 19.37 -27.53 -4.51
C ARG A 36 18.63 -26.82 -5.64
N VAL A 37 19.34 -26.06 -6.47
CA VAL A 37 18.80 -25.38 -7.65
C VAL A 37 18.92 -26.30 -8.87
N SER A 38 17.83 -26.42 -9.63
CA SER A 38 17.67 -27.32 -10.76
C SER A 38 16.76 -26.70 -11.83
N GLU A 39 16.68 -27.34 -13.00
CA GLU A 39 15.75 -26.96 -14.08
C GLU A 39 15.80 -25.46 -14.44
N MET A 40 17.00 -24.90 -14.52
CA MET A 40 17.13 -23.47 -14.84
C MET A 40 16.93 -23.24 -16.33
N SER A 41 16.17 -22.22 -16.68
CA SER A 41 15.98 -21.81 -18.07
C SER A 41 15.98 -20.29 -18.18
N TRP A 42 16.31 -19.81 -19.37
CA TRP A 42 16.37 -18.38 -19.67
C TRP A 42 15.59 -18.11 -20.94
N GLU A 43 14.64 -17.19 -20.85
CA GLU A 43 13.89 -16.68 -21.98
C GLU A 43 14.27 -15.21 -22.20
N SER A 44 14.76 -14.87 -23.39
CA SER A 44 15.19 -13.50 -23.70
C SER A 44 14.00 -12.68 -24.20
N LEU A 45 13.89 -11.43 -23.74
CA LEU A 45 12.87 -10.48 -24.18
C LEU A 45 13.44 -9.47 -25.19
N GLU A 46 12.56 -8.78 -25.91
CA GLU A 46 12.93 -7.84 -26.98
C GLU A 46 13.67 -6.59 -26.45
N ASP A 47 13.51 -6.27 -25.17
CA ASP A 47 14.11 -5.13 -24.46
C ASP A 47 15.57 -5.38 -24.03
N GLY A 48 16.14 -6.54 -24.37
CA GLY A 48 17.51 -6.92 -24.00
C GLY A 48 17.62 -7.59 -22.62
N GLY A 49 16.53 -7.64 -21.87
CA GLY A 49 16.37 -8.40 -20.64
C GLY A 49 15.85 -9.83 -20.87
N GLY A 50 15.26 -10.41 -19.84
CA GLY A 50 14.68 -11.75 -19.92
C GLY A 50 14.19 -12.31 -18.59
N VAL A 51 13.65 -13.51 -18.68
CA VAL A 51 13.07 -14.25 -17.55
C VAL A 51 13.95 -15.46 -17.24
N LEU A 52 14.42 -15.55 -16.01
CA LEU A 52 15.12 -16.70 -15.44
C LEU A 52 14.12 -17.54 -14.64
N ALA A 53 13.82 -18.75 -15.10
CA ALA A 53 13.04 -19.72 -14.34
C ALA A 53 13.93 -20.81 -13.74
N ALA A 54 13.60 -21.33 -12.56
CA ALA A 54 14.33 -22.40 -11.89
C ALA A 54 13.44 -23.17 -10.90
N ARG A 55 13.85 -24.41 -10.55
CA ARG A 55 13.29 -25.16 -9.42
C ARG A 55 14.28 -25.28 -8.30
N VAL A 56 13.86 -24.92 -7.08
CA VAL A 56 14.72 -24.94 -5.90
C VAL A 56 14.11 -25.81 -4.82
N GLN A 57 14.91 -26.75 -4.32
CA GLN A 57 14.54 -27.61 -3.21
C GLN A 57 14.95 -26.98 -1.87
N ASP A 58 14.09 -26.98 -0.86
CA ASP A 58 14.46 -26.54 0.49
C ASP A 58 15.30 -27.58 1.25
N LEU A 59 15.47 -27.39 2.57
CA LEU A 59 16.24 -28.30 3.41
C LEU A 59 15.42 -29.52 3.84
N GLU A 60 14.10 -29.37 3.87
CA GLU A 60 13.09 -30.33 4.24
C GLU A 60 12.75 -31.30 3.09
N GLY A 61 13.07 -30.90 1.85
CA GLY A 61 12.95 -31.71 0.64
C GLY A 61 11.85 -31.27 -0.31
N GLU A 62 11.08 -30.22 0.01
CA GLU A 62 10.02 -29.66 -0.83
C GLU A 62 10.60 -28.80 -1.95
N TYR A 63 9.89 -28.73 -3.08
CA TYR A 63 10.31 -28.00 -4.27
C TYR A 63 9.47 -26.77 -4.51
N TYR A 64 10.14 -25.67 -4.85
CA TYR A 64 9.51 -24.42 -5.23
C TYR A 64 9.95 -23.98 -6.62
N GLU A 65 9.01 -23.45 -7.38
CA GLU A 65 9.22 -22.88 -8.71
C GLU A 65 9.54 -21.41 -8.53
N VAL A 66 10.60 -20.95 -9.19
CA VAL A 66 11.14 -19.59 -9.06
C VAL A 66 11.17 -18.98 -10.44
N GLU A 67 10.66 -17.76 -10.56
CA GLU A 67 10.72 -16.97 -11.78
C GLU A 67 11.28 -15.58 -11.45
N ILE A 68 12.23 -15.13 -12.25
CA ILE A 68 12.94 -13.87 -12.03
C ILE A 68 12.93 -13.08 -13.34
N SER A 69 12.19 -11.98 -13.36
CA SER A 69 12.18 -11.02 -14.45
C SER A 69 13.34 -10.05 -14.30
N ILE A 70 14.10 -9.84 -15.38
CA ILE A 70 15.27 -8.94 -15.40
C ILE A 70 15.14 -8.02 -16.61
N TRP A 71 15.15 -6.72 -16.38
CA TRP A 71 15.03 -5.71 -17.44
C TRP A 71 15.99 -4.53 -17.21
N GLU A 72 16.26 -3.76 -18.26
CA GLU A 72 17.12 -2.59 -18.22
C GLU A 72 16.24 -1.32 -18.20
N GLU A 73 16.32 -0.51 -17.13
CA GLU A 73 15.58 0.76 -17.03
C GLU A 73 16.32 1.93 -17.70
N GLY A 74 17.64 1.80 -17.87
CA GLY A 74 18.52 2.77 -18.53
C GLY A 74 19.92 2.15 -18.72
N GLU A 75 20.81 2.80 -19.48
CA GLU A 75 22.12 2.21 -19.83
C GLU A 75 22.88 1.69 -18.59
N GLY A 76 22.99 0.36 -18.49
CA GLY A 76 23.68 -0.34 -17.39
C GLY A 76 22.91 -0.43 -16.07
N LEU A 77 21.69 0.11 -15.99
CA LEU A 77 20.81 0.05 -14.82
C LEU A 77 19.82 -1.11 -14.96
N TRP A 78 20.21 -2.24 -14.37
CA TRP A 78 19.43 -3.47 -14.38
C TRP A 78 18.53 -3.57 -13.15
N GLU A 79 17.27 -3.85 -13.39
CA GLU A 79 16.29 -4.15 -12.36
C GLU A 79 15.86 -5.61 -12.38
N ILE A 80 15.45 -6.08 -11.21
CA ILE A 80 14.98 -7.45 -11.02
C ILE A 80 13.69 -7.46 -10.23
N ASP A 81 12.76 -8.32 -10.64
CA ASP A 81 11.62 -8.75 -9.85
C ASP A 81 11.65 -10.27 -9.74
N THR A 82 11.33 -10.77 -8.56
CA THR A 82 11.46 -12.20 -8.28
C THR A 82 10.16 -12.71 -7.70
N SER A 83 9.68 -13.84 -8.22
CA SER A 83 8.53 -14.56 -7.71
C SER A 83 8.90 -16.01 -7.46
N CYS A 84 8.18 -16.64 -6.54
CA CYS A 84 8.42 -18.02 -6.15
C CYS A 84 7.11 -18.64 -5.66
N SER A 85 6.92 -19.94 -5.86
CA SER A 85 5.77 -20.70 -5.36
C SER A 85 5.85 -21.00 -3.85
N CYS A 86 6.89 -20.51 -3.15
CA CYS A 86 6.97 -20.66 -1.69
C CYS A 86 6.11 -19.62 -0.96
N PRO A 87 5.75 -19.84 0.32
CA PRO A 87 4.97 -18.87 1.10
C PRO A 87 5.64 -17.49 1.25
N TYR A 88 6.95 -17.42 1.04
CA TYR A 88 7.70 -16.17 1.01
C TYR A 88 7.53 -15.41 -0.32
N ALA A 89 7.21 -16.08 -1.43
CA ALA A 89 7.03 -15.52 -2.77
C ALA A 89 8.20 -14.66 -3.31
N TYR A 90 8.33 -13.39 -2.91
CA TYR A 90 9.26 -12.41 -3.51
C TYR A 90 10.54 -12.36 -2.75
N TYR A 91 11.66 -12.19 -3.42
CA TYR A 91 12.99 -12.02 -2.84
C TYR A 91 13.22 -13.04 -1.70
N CYS A 92 12.85 -14.30 -1.95
CA CYS A 92 12.97 -15.40 -0.99
C CYS A 92 14.33 -16.09 -1.11
N GLN A 93 14.64 -17.00 -0.17
CA GLN A 93 15.89 -17.74 -0.23
C GLN A 93 16.00 -18.59 -1.51
N HIS A 94 14.87 -19.01 -2.09
CA HIS A 94 14.85 -19.75 -3.35
C HIS A 94 15.21 -18.86 -4.55
N ALA A 95 14.65 -17.65 -4.63
CA ALA A 95 15.02 -16.66 -5.64
C ALA A 95 16.50 -16.25 -5.52
N ALA A 96 16.98 -16.00 -4.30
CA ALA A 96 18.40 -15.75 -4.05
C ALA A 96 19.26 -16.94 -4.49
N ALA A 97 18.84 -18.18 -4.17
CA ALA A 97 19.56 -19.38 -4.58
C ALA A 97 19.61 -19.53 -6.11
N ALA A 98 18.51 -19.25 -6.81
CA ALA A 98 18.44 -19.28 -8.27
C ALA A 98 19.40 -18.27 -8.90
N LEU A 99 19.41 -17.02 -8.43
CA LEU A 99 20.35 -15.99 -8.89
C LEU A 99 21.82 -16.35 -8.58
N LEU A 100 22.11 -16.89 -7.39
CA LEU A 100 23.45 -17.41 -7.05
C LEU A 100 23.86 -18.59 -7.93
N GLY A 101 22.90 -19.43 -8.32
CA GLY A 101 23.09 -20.56 -9.23
C GLY A 101 23.41 -20.08 -10.65
N ALA A 102 22.58 -19.16 -11.16
CA ALA A 102 22.70 -18.55 -12.47
C ALA A 102 24.01 -17.77 -12.60
N GLY A 103 24.34 -16.90 -11.64
CA GLY A 103 25.51 -16.00 -11.63
C GLY A 103 26.90 -16.67 -11.65
N LYS A 104 26.98 -18.01 -11.66
CA LYS A 104 28.24 -18.72 -11.92
C LYS A 104 28.66 -18.50 -13.37
N LYS A 105 29.89 -18.06 -13.61
CA LYS A 105 30.41 -17.70 -14.95
C LYS A 105 30.04 -18.73 -16.04
N THR A 106 30.29 -20.01 -15.80
CA THR A 106 30.00 -21.09 -16.75
C THR A 106 28.52 -21.37 -16.96
N MET A 107 27.66 -20.89 -16.06
CA MET A 107 26.22 -21.12 -16.06
C MET A 107 25.47 -19.97 -16.71
N VAL A 108 25.85 -18.72 -16.40
CA VAL A 108 25.36 -17.52 -17.10
C VAL A 108 25.58 -17.65 -18.60
N ASP A 109 26.80 -18.02 -19.03
CA ASP A 109 27.13 -18.14 -20.46
C ASP A 109 26.20 -19.12 -21.18
N ARG A 110 25.86 -20.26 -20.54
CA ARG A 110 24.96 -21.27 -21.13
C ARG A 110 23.50 -20.84 -21.16
N LEU A 111 23.05 -20.13 -20.13
CA LEU A 111 21.67 -19.63 -20.04
C LEU A 111 21.44 -18.55 -21.12
N LEU A 112 22.34 -17.57 -21.23
CA LEU A 112 22.20 -16.45 -22.16
C LEU A 112 22.41 -16.83 -23.63
N GLU A 113 23.04 -17.96 -23.93
CA GLU A 113 23.15 -18.53 -25.29
C GLU A 113 21.85 -19.24 -25.76
N GLY A 114 20.77 -19.22 -24.94
CA GLY A 114 19.47 -19.81 -25.25
C GLY A 114 19.29 -21.25 -24.75
N GLY A 115 20.10 -21.68 -23.78
CA GLY A 115 20.11 -23.06 -23.28
C GLY A 115 19.35 -23.24 -21.96
N SER A 116 18.48 -24.25 -21.89
CA SER A 116 18.03 -24.83 -20.62
C SER A 116 19.21 -25.51 -19.90
N ALA A 117 19.49 -25.11 -18.67
CA ALA A 117 20.54 -25.66 -17.83
C ALA A 117 19.96 -26.69 -16.84
N TYR A 118 19.96 -27.97 -17.23
CA TYR A 118 19.63 -29.07 -16.32
C TYR A 118 20.77 -29.34 -15.34
N VAL A 119 20.69 -28.76 -14.15
CA VAL A 119 21.56 -29.16 -13.03
C VAL A 119 20.94 -30.38 -12.36
N ARG A 120 21.53 -31.57 -12.57
CA ARG A 120 21.12 -32.80 -11.88
C ARG A 120 21.41 -32.68 -10.37
N VAL A 121 20.36 -32.70 -9.56
CA VAL A 121 20.45 -32.86 -8.10
C VAL A 121 20.57 -34.35 -7.77
N PRO A 122 21.49 -34.78 -6.87
CA PRO A 122 21.49 -36.16 -6.39
C PRO A 122 20.20 -36.43 -5.61
N VAL A 123 19.39 -37.37 -6.09
CA VAL A 123 18.12 -37.76 -5.45
C VAL A 123 18.43 -38.40 -4.10
N ALA A 124 18.05 -37.73 -3.01
CA ALA A 124 18.02 -38.33 -1.68
C ALA A 124 16.55 -38.56 -1.30
N GLY A 125 16.13 -39.83 -1.33
CA GLY A 125 14.91 -40.32 -0.68
C GLY A 125 13.62 -40.18 -1.48
N SER A 126 13.13 -41.32 -1.97
CA SER A 126 11.76 -41.61 -2.43
C SER A 126 10.99 -40.45 -3.08
N VAL A 127 11.16 -40.36 -4.39
CA VAL A 127 10.16 -39.82 -5.31
C VAL A 127 8.81 -40.49 -5.02
N LYS A 128 7.87 -39.76 -4.41
CA LYS A 128 6.45 -40.04 -4.68
C LYS A 128 6.18 -39.47 -6.06
N GLU A 129 6.34 -40.31 -7.07
CA GLU A 129 5.81 -40.04 -8.41
C GLU A 129 4.32 -39.79 -8.22
N ARG A 130 3.91 -38.52 -8.34
CA ARG A 130 2.50 -38.20 -8.55
C ARG A 130 2.16 -38.84 -9.90
N PRO A 131 1.15 -39.72 -9.99
CA PRO A 131 0.83 -40.37 -11.25
C PRO A 131 0.55 -39.29 -12.30
N PRO A 132 0.85 -39.54 -13.59
CA PRO A 132 0.50 -38.61 -14.65
C PRO A 132 -1.00 -38.35 -14.54
N ARG A 133 -1.38 -37.11 -14.17
CA ARG A 133 -2.78 -36.70 -14.13
C ARG A 133 -3.32 -36.89 -15.54
N GLU A 134 -4.30 -37.78 -15.67
CA GLU A 134 -5.13 -37.86 -16.87
C GLU A 134 -5.58 -36.43 -17.21
N THR A 135 -5.22 -35.99 -18.42
CA THR A 135 -5.63 -34.71 -18.97
C THR A 135 -7.13 -34.76 -19.21
N MET A 136 -7.91 -34.47 -18.17
CA MET A 136 -9.25 -33.96 -18.37
C MET A 136 -9.13 -32.63 -19.14
N PRO A 137 -10.03 -32.33 -20.09
CA PRO A 137 -10.05 -31.03 -20.74
C PRO A 137 -10.19 -29.97 -19.65
N ARG A 138 -9.14 -29.19 -19.42
CA ARG A 138 -9.16 -28.04 -18.54
C ARG A 138 -9.68 -26.88 -19.35
N GLN A 139 -10.71 -26.21 -18.86
CA GLN A 139 -11.05 -24.91 -19.38
C GLN A 139 -9.97 -23.95 -18.87
N THR A 140 -9.35 -23.23 -19.79
CA THR A 140 -8.33 -22.23 -19.47
C THR A 140 -8.97 -20.85 -19.60
N LEU A 141 -8.81 -20.03 -18.57
CA LEU A 141 -9.24 -18.64 -18.55
C LEU A 141 -8.00 -17.76 -18.69
N ASP A 142 -7.89 -17.05 -19.81
CA ASP A 142 -6.81 -16.14 -20.16
C ASP A 142 -7.44 -14.80 -20.58
N VAL A 143 -7.62 -13.93 -19.59
CA VAL A 143 -8.28 -12.63 -19.72
C VAL A 143 -7.55 -11.61 -18.86
N SER A 144 -7.65 -10.33 -19.23
CA SER A 144 -7.12 -9.26 -18.38
C SER A 144 -7.94 -9.13 -17.10
N PRO A 145 -7.30 -8.98 -15.92
CA PRO A 145 -8.00 -8.86 -14.65
C PRO A 145 -8.64 -7.47 -14.48
N THR A 146 -9.69 -7.43 -13.67
CA THR A 146 -10.18 -6.19 -13.04
C THR A 146 -9.80 -6.18 -11.57
N PHE A 147 -9.57 -5.01 -10.99
CA PHE A 147 -9.09 -4.90 -9.60
C PHE A 147 -10.17 -4.40 -8.66
N ARG A 148 -10.33 -5.09 -7.53
CA ARG A 148 -11.20 -4.68 -6.43
C ARG A 148 -10.40 -4.57 -5.15
N MET A 149 -10.80 -3.69 -4.25
CA MET A 149 -10.24 -3.62 -2.91
C MET A 149 -11.32 -3.38 -1.88
N GLU A 150 -11.27 -4.14 -0.80
CA GLU A 150 -12.11 -3.94 0.37
C GLU A 150 -11.27 -3.38 1.51
N VAL A 151 -11.75 -2.33 2.16
CA VAL A 151 -11.15 -1.75 3.36
C VAL A 151 -12.11 -1.96 4.52
N LEU A 152 -11.70 -2.74 5.51
CA LEU A 152 -12.56 -3.18 6.61
C LEU A 152 -11.79 -3.27 7.94
N VAL A 153 -12.55 -3.27 9.03
CA VAL A 153 -12.04 -3.68 10.35
C VAL A 153 -12.38 -5.15 10.52
N GLU A 154 -11.39 -5.96 10.90
CA GLU A 154 -11.59 -7.38 11.16
C GLU A 154 -10.93 -7.80 12.49
N PRO A 155 -11.33 -8.94 13.08
CA PRO A 155 -10.67 -9.45 14.26
C PRO A 155 -9.20 -9.81 13.99
N ALA A 156 -8.33 -9.52 14.96
CA ALA A 156 -6.89 -9.72 14.88
C ALA A 156 -6.44 -10.95 15.68
N HIS A 157 -7.11 -12.11 15.56
CA HIS A 157 -6.80 -13.25 16.43
C HIS A 157 -5.60 -14.08 15.97
N SER A 158 -5.23 -14.00 14.69
CA SER A 158 -4.07 -14.73 14.18
C SER A 158 -2.77 -14.27 14.85
N ARG A 159 -1.85 -15.21 15.10
CA ARG A 159 -0.58 -14.92 15.77
C ARG A 159 0.27 -13.92 14.97
N SER A 160 0.24 -14.02 13.64
CA SER A 160 0.96 -13.15 12.74
C SER A 160 0.47 -11.71 12.85
N VAL A 161 -0.85 -11.50 12.85
CA VAL A 161 -1.45 -10.17 13.04
C VAL A 161 -1.19 -9.64 14.44
N GLN A 162 -1.34 -10.45 15.49
CA GLN A 162 -1.04 -10.04 16.87
C GLN A 162 0.40 -9.54 17.06
N MET A 163 1.36 -10.19 16.40
CA MET A 163 2.76 -9.78 16.43
C MET A 163 3.01 -8.54 15.57
N LEU A 164 2.38 -8.44 14.40
CA LEU A 164 2.43 -7.25 13.57
C LEU A 164 1.93 -6.03 14.35
N LEU A 165 0.72 -6.08 14.92
CA LEU A 165 0.14 -4.99 15.70
C LEU A 165 1.00 -4.61 16.91
N GLN A 166 1.65 -5.59 17.56
CA GLN A 166 2.62 -5.31 18.62
C GLN A 166 3.83 -4.54 18.11
N SER A 167 4.39 -4.93 16.96
CA SER A 167 5.51 -4.23 16.33
C SER A 167 5.13 -2.83 15.85
N LEU A 168 3.89 -2.64 15.38
CA LEU A 168 3.32 -1.35 14.98
C LEU A 168 2.91 -0.48 16.18
N ARG A 169 2.96 -1.02 17.41
CA ARG A 169 2.52 -0.34 18.64
C ARG A 169 1.05 0.12 18.56
N ALA A 170 0.21 -0.68 17.91
CA ALA A 170 -1.22 -0.38 17.80
C ALA A 170 -1.86 -0.33 19.19
N ALA A 171 -2.73 0.66 19.41
CA ALA A 171 -3.44 0.83 20.68
C ALA A 171 -4.50 -0.27 20.88
N ASN A 172 -5.21 -0.63 19.81
CA ASN A 172 -6.09 -1.81 19.77
C ASN A 172 -5.33 -2.98 19.15
N ARG A 173 -5.45 -4.17 19.75
CA ARG A 173 -4.86 -5.42 19.28
C ARG A 173 -5.88 -6.53 19.09
N ASP A 174 -7.14 -6.30 19.43
CA ASP A 174 -8.22 -7.28 19.26
C ASP A 174 -8.80 -7.19 17.85
N GLU A 175 -8.74 -6.01 17.24
CA GLU A 175 -9.17 -5.72 15.88
C GLU A 175 -8.12 -4.89 15.14
N TRP A 176 -8.15 -4.95 13.81
CA TRP A 176 -7.29 -4.15 12.97
C TRP A 176 -7.99 -3.72 11.68
N LEU A 177 -7.53 -2.59 11.15
CA LEU A 177 -8.00 -2.02 9.90
C LEU A 177 -7.07 -2.44 8.77
N VAL A 178 -7.64 -3.12 7.77
CA VAL A 178 -6.92 -3.79 6.68
C VAL A 178 -7.53 -3.47 5.33
N ALA A 179 -6.69 -3.42 4.30
CA ALA A 179 -7.08 -3.42 2.91
C ALA A 179 -6.86 -4.81 2.29
N ARG A 180 -7.84 -5.31 1.55
CA ARG A 180 -7.83 -6.62 0.89
C ARG A 180 -8.01 -6.41 -0.63
N PRO A 181 -6.93 -6.13 -1.37
CA PRO A 181 -6.98 -6.02 -2.82
C PRO A 181 -7.07 -7.41 -3.48
N THR A 182 -7.80 -7.48 -4.59
CA THR A 182 -8.03 -8.70 -5.36
C THR A 182 -7.95 -8.41 -6.86
N ALA A 183 -7.43 -9.39 -7.62
CA ALA A 183 -7.52 -9.45 -9.07
C ALA A 183 -8.65 -10.41 -9.44
N SER A 184 -9.65 -9.90 -10.16
CA SER A 184 -10.81 -10.67 -10.60
C SER A 184 -10.70 -11.06 -12.06
N TYR A 185 -10.80 -12.36 -12.33
CA TYR A 185 -10.80 -12.97 -13.66
C TYR A 185 -12.19 -13.54 -13.96
N GLU A 186 -13.02 -12.79 -14.70
CA GLU A 186 -14.44 -13.14 -14.96
C GLU A 186 -15.24 -13.55 -13.70
N GLY A 187 -15.00 -12.87 -12.57
CA GLY A 187 -15.68 -13.13 -11.30
C GLY A 187 -14.99 -14.16 -10.40
N HIS A 188 -13.80 -14.65 -10.79
CA HIS A 188 -12.92 -15.42 -9.93
C HIS A 188 -11.87 -14.50 -9.29
N ASP A 189 -12.03 -14.26 -7.98
CA ASP A 189 -11.20 -13.32 -7.24
C ASP A 189 -9.96 -14.02 -6.65
N LEU A 190 -8.78 -13.53 -7.00
CA LEU A 190 -7.50 -13.95 -6.45
C LEU A 190 -6.93 -12.83 -5.57
N PRO A 191 -6.46 -13.11 -4.34
CA PRO A 191 -5.83 -12.11 -3.50
C PRO A 191 -4.61 -11.50 -4.17
N LEU A 192 -4.58 -10.17 -4.26
CA LEU A 192 -3.45 -9.43 -4.82
C LEU A 192 -2.35 -9.33 -3.75
N HIS A 193 -1.71 -10.45 -3.47
CA HIS A 193 -0.43 -10.47 -2.78
C HIS A 193 0.65 -10.52 -3.84
N THR A 194 1.83 -9.99 -3.52
CA THR A 194 2.99 -10.17 -4.40
C THR A 194 3.25 -11.67 -4.46
N GLY A 195 2.70 -12.42 -5.43
CA GLY A 195 3.18 -13.76 -5.79
C GLY A 195 2.25 -14.88 -6.13
N GLY A 196 2.89 -16.01 -6.45
CA GLY A 196 2.26 -17.26 -6.83
C GLY A 196 2.55 -17.65 -8.28
N ASP A 197 2.13 -18.85 -8.63
CA ASP A 197 2.28 -19.40 -9.98
C ASP A 197 1.58 -18.52 -11.02
N SER A 198 2.09 -18.50 -12.25
CA SER A 198 1.47 -17.82 -13.39
C SER A 198 0.12 -18.44 -13.80
N ALA A 199 -0.24 -19.58 -13.22
CA ALA A 199 -1.56 -20.16 -13.34
C ALA A 199 -2.08 -20.75 -12.02
N VAL A 200 -3.37 -20.56 -11.73
CA VAL A 200 -4.03 -21.11 -10.54
C VAL A 200 -5.16 -22.04 -10.97
N LEU A 201 -5.20 -23.24 -10.38
CA LEU A 201 -6.28 -24.21 -10.61
C LEU A 201 -7.36 -24.04 -9.54
N ILE A 202 -8.56 -23.67 -9.96
CA ILE A 202 -9.73 -23.58 -9.07
C ILE A 202 -10.78 -24.65 -9.43
N GLU A 203 -11.49 -25.13 -8.43
CA GLU A 203 -12.62 -26.04 -8.62
C GLU A 203 -13.90 -25.20 -8.79
N THR A 204 -14.56 -25.34 -9.94
CA THR A 204 -15.82 -24.67 -10.26
C THR A 204 -16.95 -25.70 -10.35
N GLY A 205 -18.21 -25.23 -10.39
CA GLY A 205 -19.36 -26.12 -10.57
C GLY A 205 -19.33 -26.95 -11.87
N ASP A 206 -18.59 -26.48 -12.89
CA ASP A 206 -18.45 -27.12 -14.19
C ASP A 206 -17.15 -27.92 -14.35
N GLY A 207 -16.32 -27.99 -13.29
CA GLY A 207 -15.06 -28.73 -13.26
C GLY A 207 -13.86 -27.87 -12.86
N MET A 208 -12.65 -28.39 -13.11
CA MET A 208 -11.41 -27.66 -12.82
C MET A 208 -11.15 -26.59 -13.88
N LEU A 209 -11.04 -25.33 -13.45
CA LEU A 209 -10.67 -24.18 -14.27
C LEU A 209 -9.22 -23.80 -13.98
N GLU A 210 -8.44 -23.55 -15.02
CA GLU A 210 -7.08 -23.02 -14.93
C GLU A 210 -7.09 -21.54 -15.29
N ILE A 211 -6.84 -20.68 -14.31
CA ILE A 211 -6.75 -19.23 -14.51
C ILE A 211 -5.29 -18.90 -14.82
N VAL A 212 -5.01 -18.39 -16.02
CA VAL A 212 -3.71 -17.84 -16.39
C VAL A 212 -3.67 -16.39 -15.92
N ARG A 213 -2.74 -16.07 -15.04
CA ARG A 213 -2.62 -14.76 -14.40
C ARG A 213 -1.84 -13.79 -15.26
N ASP A 214 -2.36 -12.58 -15.42
CA ASP A 214 -1.63 -11.45 -15.99
C ASP A 214 -0.74 -10.82 -14.91
N LEU A 215 0.41 -11.46 -14.66
CA LEU A 215 1.37 -11.00 -13.64
C LEU A 215 1.89 -9.58 -13.92
N LYS A 216 1.87 -9.13 -15.18
CA LYS A 216 2.28 -7.77 -15.54
C LYS A 216 1.24 -6.75 -15.06
N ALA A 217 -0.05 -7.01 -15.30
CA ALA A 217 -1.14 -6.17 -14.81
C ALA A 217 -1.21 -6.20 -13.27
N GLU A 218 -1.14 -7.39 -12.66
CA GLU A 218 -1.13 -7.54 -11.20
C GLU A 218 0.06 -6.81 -10.57
N GLY A 219 1.27 -6.93 -11.13
CA GLY A 219 2.46 -6.22 -10.65
C GLY A 219 2.33 -4.70 -10.78
N ALA A 220 1.67 -4.19 -11.82
CA ALA A 220 1.37 -2.76 -11.94
C ALA A 220 0.39 -2.29 -10.86
N ALA A 221 -0.66 -3.06 -10.61
CA ALA A 221 -1.63 -2.80 -9.53
C ALA A 221 -0.95 -2.77 -8.15
N VAL A 222 -0.06 -3.72 -7.87
CA VAL A 222 0.73 -3.75 -6.63
C VAL A 222 1.58 -2.48 -6.46
N ARG A 223 2.29 -2.06 -7.52
CA ARG A 223 3.12 -0.84 -7.48
C ARG A 223 2.27 0.41 -7.23
N ASP A 224 1.07 0.45 -7.79
CA ASP A 224 0.13 1.55 -7.56
C ASP A 224 -0.29 1.64 -6.08
N LEU A 225 -0.65 0.51 -5.47
CA LEU A 225 -0.98 0.46 -4.03
C LEU A 225 0.22 0.88 -3.16
N ALA A 226 1.43 0.43 -3.50
CA ALA A 226 2.65 0.81 -2.79
C ALA A 226 2.94 2.32 -2.89
N GLN A 227 2.76 2.93 -4.06
CA GLN A 227 2.90 4.39 -4.25
C GLN A 227 1.85 5.18 -3.46
N LEU A 228 0.71 4.57 -3.15
CA LEU A 228 -0.34 5.14 -2.31
C LEU A 228 -0.11 4.85 -0.81
N GLY A 229 1.05 4.31 -0.44
CA GLY A 229 1.45 4.12 0.96
C GLY A 229 0.81 2.91 1.64
N LEU A 230 0.24 1.96 0.87
CA LEU A 230 -0.11 0.64 1.39
C LEU A 230 1.07 -0.32 1.24
N THR A 231 1.19 -1.25 2.17
CA THR A 231 2.23 -2.26 2.21
C THR A 231 1.63 -3.58 2.67
N HIS A 232 2.38 -4.68 2.57
CA HIS A 232 1.92 -5.97 3.07
C HIS A 232 3.10 -6.79 3.61
N LEU A 233 2.82 -7.91 4.30
CA LEU A 233 3.86 -8.70 4.99
C LEU A 233 4.99 -9.19 4.06
N GLY A 234 4.64 -9.60 2.84
CA GLY A 234 5.62 -10.12 1.86
C GLY A 234 6.57 -9.04 1.33
N ALA A 235 6.10 -7.80 1.21
CA ALA A 235 6.89 -6.66 0.75
C ALA A 235 7.76 -6.01 1.85
N GLN A 236 7.54 -6.33 3.12
CA GLN A 236 8.24 -5.73 4.26
C GLN A 236 9.26 -6.69 4.88
N PRO A 237 10.57 -6.54 4.60
CA PRO A 237 11.65 -7.31 5.23
C PRO A 237 11.51 -7.53 6.73
N SER A 238 11.15 -6.46 7.45
CA SER A 238 11.03 -6.44 8.91
C SER A 238 9.88 -7.28 9.45
N TYR A 239 8.83 -7.53 8.66
CA TYR A 239 7.62 -8.24 9.08
C TYR A 239 7.45 -9.59 8.37
N ARG A 240 8.25 -9.86 7.35
CA ARG A 240 8.19 -11.06 6.52
C ARG A 240 8.26 -12.38 7.29
N PHE A 241 9.01 -12.39 8.39
CA PHE A 241 9.12 -13.56 9.28
C PHE A 241 7.78 -13.97 9.90
N LEU A 242 6.79 -13.08 9.94
CA LEU A 242 5.45 -13.35 10.46
C LEU A 242 4.65 -14.29 9.55
N LEU A 243 4.95 -14.36 8.25
CA LEU A 243 4.32 -15.31 7.33
C LEU A 243 4.53 -16.77 7.79
N GLY A 244 5.71 -17.07 8.34
CA GLY A 244 6.03 -18.40 8.87
C GLY A 244 5.32 -18.78 10.17
N LEU A 245 4.54 -17.86 10.77
CA LEU A 245 3.76 -18.11 11.98
C LEU A 245 2.31 -18.50 11.68
N GLU A 246 1.86 -18.38 10.43
CA GLU A 246 0.52 -18.77 10.01
C GLU A 246 0.36 -20.29 10.05
N ARG A 247 -0.84 -20.74 10.47
CA ARG A 247 -1.20 -22.16 10.52
C ARG A 247 -2.42 -22.37 9.63
N GLU A 248 -2.43 -23.45 8.85
CA GLU A 248 -3.51 -23.86 7.93
C GLU A 248 -4.91 -24.03 8.57
N ARG A 249 -5.08 -23.78 9.88
CA ARG A 249 -6.32 -24.05 10.62
C ARG A 249 -7.10 -22.82 11.06
N ASP A 250 -6.64 -21.63 10.74
CA ASP A 250 -7.36 -20.42 11.13
C ASP A 250 -8.50 -20.17 10.15
N SER A 251 -9.72 -20.00 10.66
CA SER A 251 -10.94 -19.73 9.88
C SER A 251 -11.02 -18.26 9.42
N GLU A 252 -9.92 -17.53 9.57
CA GLU A 252 -9.78 -16.10 9.33
C GLU A 252 -9.02 -15.86 8.02
N PRO A 253 -9.28 -14.75 7.31
CA PRO A 253 -8.57 -14.42 6.09
C PRO A 253 -7.07 -14.25 6.38
N PRO A 254 -6.18 -14.95 5.64
CA PRO A 254 -4.77 -15.07 6.00
C PRO A 254 -4.07 -13.71 5.94
N ALA A 255 -3.18 -13.43 6.89
CA ALA A 255 -2.50 -12.14 7.00
C ALA A 255 -1.50 -11.92 5.86
N GLU A 256 -1.11 -12.99 5.15
CA GLU A 256 -0.29 -12.90 3.93
C GLU A 256 -0.89 -12.00 2.84
N SER A 257 -2.23 -11.97 2.75
CA SER A 257 -2.99 -11.20 1.76
C SER A 257 -3.47 -9.85 2.29
N ALA A 258 -3.14 -9.52 3.54
CA ALA A 258 -3.54 -8.28 4.18
C ALA A 258 -2.60 -7.14 3.83
N TRP A 259 -3.17 -6.03 3.37
CA TRP A 259 -2.46 -4.78 3.16
C TRP A 259 -2.77 -3.78 4.28
N PHE A 260 -1.75 -3.06 4.73
CA PHE A 260 -1.84 -2.09 5.81
C PHE A 260 -0.98 -0.86 5.49
N PRO A 261 -1.19 0.29 6.17
CA PRO A 261 -0.42 1.50 5.91
C PRO A 261 1.08 1.29 6.16
N GLU A 262 1.91 1.84 5.28
CA GLU A 262 3.37 1.82 5.41
C GLU A 262 3.79 2.50 6.73
N PRO A 263 4.36 1.75 7.70
CA PRO A 263 4.58 2.27 9.05
C PRO A 263 5.57 3.43 9.13
N SER A 264 6.47 3.51 8.14
CA SER A 264 7.46 4.59 8.04
C SER A 264 6.90 5.92 7.52
N LEU A 265 5.75 5.89 6.84
CA LEU A 265 5.22 7.04 6.13
C LEU A 265 4.12 7.79 6.90
N ASN A 266 3.29 7.10 7.68
CA ASN A 266 2.14 7.75 8.31
C ASN A 266 1.56 6.97 9.50
N THR A 267 0.85 7.68 10.39
CA THR A 267 0.01 7.01 11.40
C THR A 267 -1.35 6.66 10.80
N PRO A 268 -2.03 5.60 11.29
CA PRO A 268 -3.36 5.22 10.79
C PRO A 268 -4.38 6.37 10.80
N ASP A 269 -4.37 7.20 11.84
CA ASP A 269 -5.30 8.32 12.04
C ASP A 269 -5.18 9.41 10.97
N LEU A 270 -4.01 9.52 10.34
CA LEU A 270 -3.76 10.44 9.22
C LEU A 270 -3.93 9.74 7.88
N PHE A 271 -3.48 8.48 7.79
CA PHE A 271 -3.45 7.73 6.55
C PHE A 271 -4.85 7.47 5.98
N TRP A 272 -5.77 6.94 6.78
CA TRP A 272 -7.06 6.48 6.26
C TRP A 272 -7.99 7.60 5.78
N PRO A 273 -8.07 8.77 6.47
CA PRO A 273 -8.77 9.92 5.91
C PRO A 273 -8.13 10.40 4.60
N TRP A 274 -6.80 10.48 4.53
CA TRP A 274 -6.10 10.82 3.28
C TRP A 274 -6.38 9.81 2.18
N PHE A 275 -6.36 8.52 2.51
CA PHE A 275 -6.60 7.43 1.57
C PHE A 275 -7.99 7.55 0.94
N ARG A 276 -9.02 7.77 1.75
CA ARG A 276 -10.38 8.00 1.28
C ARG A 276 -10.48 9.24 0.38
N ALA A 277 -9.85 10.34 0.79
CA ALA A 277 -9.97 11.62 0.11
C ALA A 277 -9.18 11.69 -1.21
N GLU A 278 -8.04 11.01 -1.28
CA GLU A 278 -7.03 11.21 -2.32
C GLU A 278 -6.61 9.92 -3.03
N ALA A 279 -6.50 8.79 -2.32
CA ALA A 279 -6.08 7.52 -2.92
C ALA A 279 -7.22 6.82 -3.67
N ILE A 280 -8.42 6.76 -3.07
CA ILE A 280 -9.59 6.12 -3.69
C ILE A 280 -9.91 6.74 -5.07
N PRO A 281 -10.05 8.07 -5.24
CA PRO A 281 -10.33 8.65 -6.56
C PRO A 281 -9.25 8.34 -7.61
N LYS A 282 -7.98 8.22 -7.19
CA LYS A 282 -6.88 7.84 -8.08
C LYS A 282 -7.01 6.39 -8.54
N LEU A 283 -7.35 5.48 -7.64
CA LEU A 283 -7.59 4.07 -7.97
C LEU A 283 -8.81 3.91 -8.87
N GLU A 284 -9.93 4.57 -8.56
CA GLU A 284 -11.14 4.56 -9.38
C GLU A 284 -10.89 5.09 -10.80
N SER A 285 -10.08 6.14 -10.94
CA SER A 285 -9.68 6.66 -12.27
C SER A 285 -8.88 5.65 -13.11
N ARG A 286 -8.30 4.64 -12.47
CA ARG A 286 -7.56 3.53 -13.09
C ARG A 286 -8.41 2.26 -13.23
N GLY A 287 -9.71 2.35 -12.96
CA GLY A 287 -10.67 1.25 -13.11
C GLY A 287 -10.75 0.31 -11.92
N TRP A 288 -10.23 0.69 -10.75
CA TRP A 288 -10.43 -0.07 -9.52
C TRP A 288 -11.84 0.12 -8.96
N GLU A 289 -12.39 -0.93 -8.39
CA GLU A 289 -13.55 -0.87 -7.50
C GLU A 289 -13.06 -0.86 -6.04
N VAL A 290 -13.33 0.21 -5.28
CA VAL A 290 -12.93 0.31 -3.88
C VAL A 290 -14.16 0.37 -2.99
N LEU A 291 -14.28 -0.58 -2.07
CA LEU A 291 -15.34 -0.66 -1.08
C LEU A 291 -14.75 -0.40 0.30
N VAL A 292 -15.37 0.50 1.06
CA VAL A 292 -14.95 0.76 2.44
C VAL A 292 -16.11 0.51 3.38
N ASP A 293 -15.89 -0.33 4.38
CA ASP A 293 -16.89 -0.66 5.38
C ASP A 293 -17.31 0.59 6.19
N LYS A 294 -18.57 0.60 6.63
CA LYS A 294 -19.15 1.66 7.45
C LYS A 294 -18.53 1.73 8.84
N GLU A 295 -18.01 0.62 9.35
CA GLU A 295 -17.37 0.53 10.65
C GLU A 295 -15.95 1.14 10.67
N VAL A 296 -15.39 1.47 9.51
CA VAL A 296 -14.09 2.14 9.40
C VAL A 296 -14.24 3.61 9.82
N GLY A 297 -14.03 3.88 11.11
CA GLY A 297 -14.22 5.14 11.83
C GLY A 297 -13.34 6.34 11.45
N PHE A 298 -13.03 6.52 10.17
CA PHE A 298 -12.22 7.62 9.63
C PHE A 298 -12.93 8.34 8.47
N PRO A 299 -14.11 8.94 8.70
CA PRO A 299 -14.87 9.61 7.66
C PRO A 299 -14.14 10.85 7.12
N VAL A 300 -14.42 11.18 5.86
CA VAL A 300 -13.98 12.43 5.24
C VAL A 300 -15.20 13.24 4.87
N TYR A 301 -15.32 14.43 5.45
CA TYR A 301 -16.44 15.31 5.22
C TYR A 301 -16.06 16.40 4.24
N VAL A 302 -16.83 16.52 3.17
CA VAL A 302 -16.66 17.58 2.18
C VAL A 302 -17.39 18.82 2.70
N THR A 303 -16.70 19.95 2.76
CA THR A 303 -17.28 21.20 3.27
C THR A 303 -17.82 22.06 2.12
N GLU A 304 -19.13 22.24 2.05
CA GLU A 304 -19.75 23.18 1.12
C GLU A 304 -19.67 24.62 1.65
N PRO A 305 -19.72 25.64 0.78
CA PRO A 305 -19.60 27.06 1.18
C PRO A 305 -20.58 27.50 2.28
N GLY A 306 -21.75 26.86 2.42
CA GLY A 306 -22.77 27.23 3.40
C GLY A 306 -22.57 26.67 4.82
N ASP A 307 -21.67 25.70 5.00
CA ASP A 307 -21.72 24.86 6.21
C ASP A 307 -20.95 25.43 7.41
N TRP A 308 -20.30 26.60 7.27
CA TRP A 308 -19.50 27.20 8.33
C TRP A 308 -20.22 28.43 8.90
N GLU A 309 -20.65 28.31 10.14
CA GLU A 309 -21.30 29.38 10.88
C GLU A 309 -20.39 29.84 12.00
N GLY A 310 -20.05 31.12 12.01
CA GLY A 310 -19.40 31.71 13.16
C GLY A 310 -20.41 32.47 14.03
N ALA A 311 -20.11 32.59 15.31
CA ALA A 311 -20.88 33.42 16.23
C ALA A 311 -19.94 34.23 17.10
N LEU A 312 -20.28 35.51 17.26
CA LEU A 312 -19.66 36.41 18.20
C LEU A 312 -20.59 36.56 19.40
N SER A 313 -20.06 36.40 20.61
CA SER A 313 -20.84 36.69 21.83
C SER A 313 -20.06 37.59 22.77
N GLU A 314 -20.68 38.69 23.19
CA GLU A 314 -20.11 39.60 24.17
C GLU A 314 -19.91 38.90 25.52
N GLN A 315 -18.74 39.13 26.12
CA GLN A 315 -18.30 38.61 27.39
C GLN A 315 -18.21 39.74 28.42
N THR A 316 -18.12 39.35 29.68
CA THR A 316 -18.00 40.31 30.79
C THR A 316 -16.75 41.18 30.61
N GLY A 317 -16.91 42.50 30.63
CA GLY A 317 -15.80 43.46 30.45
C GLY A 317 -15.60 43.94 29.01
N GLY A 318 -16.56 43.70 28.10
CA GLY A 318 -16.55 44.24 26.74
C GLY A 318 -15.69 43.47 25.74
N TRP A 319 -15.17 42.30 26.12
CA TRP A 319 -14.49 41.39 25.19
C TRP A 319 -15.53 40.56 24.44
N PHE A 320 -15.20 40.04 23.26
CA PHE A 320 -16.08 39.14 22.52
C PHE A 320 -15.48 37.75 22.46
N SER A 321 -16.28 36.69 22.47
CA SER A 321 -15.80 35.36 22.13
C SER A 321 -16.20 34.98 20.71
N LEU A 322 -15.23 34.53 19.91
CA LEU A 322 -15.46 33.94 18.59
C LEU A 322 -15.64 32.43 18.73
N SER A 323 -16.67 31.91 18.10
CA SER A 323 -16.82 30.48 17.85
C SER A 323 -17.01 30.27 16.36
N VAL A 324 -16.36 29.26 15.79
CA VAL A 324 -16.51 28.88 14.38
C VAL A 324 -16.95 27.43 14.37
N GLY A 325 -18.21 27.20 14.04
CA GLY A 325 -18.82 25.89 14.04
C GLY A 325 -19.11 25.39 12.64
N PHE A 326 -19.04 24.08 12.47
CA PHE A 326 -19.57 23.37 11.31
C PHE A 326 -20.57 22.32 11.83
N ASP A 327 -21.77 22.30 11.26
CA ASP A 327 -22.78 21.29 11.60
C ASP A 327 -22.45 19.99 10.86
N LEU A 328 -22.06 18.98 11.63
CA LEU A 328 -21.70 17.66 11.15
C LEU A 328 -22.68 16.63 11.69
N ASP A 329 -23.49 16.03 10.81
CA ASP A 329 -24.50 15.03 11.17
C ASP A 329 -25.45 15.45 12.31
N GLY A 330 -25.68 16.76 12.45
CA GLY A 330 -26.54 17.35 13.49
C GLY A 330 -25.83 17.74 14.78
N GLU A 331 -24.50 17.55 14.86
CA GLU A 331 -23.67 18.04 15.96
C GLU A 331 -22.74 19.17 15.49
N ARG A 332 -22.67 20.26 16.27
CA ARG A 332 -21.83 21.41 15.95
C ARG A 332 -20.40 21.17 16.42
N LEU A 333 -19.47 21.05 15.47
CA LEU A 333 -18.04 20.89 15.73
C LEU A 333 -17.36 22.26 15.84
N ASP A 334 -16.71 22.55 16.97
CA ASP A 334 -15.92 23.79 17.15
C ASP A 334 -14.55 23.67 16.47
N LEU A 335 -14.37 24.44 15.41
CA LEU A 335 -13.18 24.40 14.55
C LEU A 335 -12.11 25.38 15.00
N LEU A 336 -12.42 26.34 15.86
CA LEU A 336 -11.47 27.38 16.24
C LEU A 336 -10.17 26.81 16.85
N PRO A 337 -10.18 25.82 17.76
CA PRO A 337 -8.95 25.23 18.28
C PRO A 337 -8.09 24.56 17.20
N ILE A 338 -8.74 23.96 16.20
CA ILE A 338 -8.07 23.28 15.08
C ILE A 338 -7.44 24.32 14.17
N LEU A 339 -8.18 25.37 13.80
CA LEU A 339 -7.70 26.47 12.96
C LEU A 339 -6.53 27.22 13.61
N ALA A 340 -6.63 27.51 14.92
CA ALA A 340 -5.55 28.15 15.67
C ALA A 340 -4.27 27.31 15.63
N LYS A 341 -4.39 25.99 15.80
CA LYS A 341 -3.24 25.08 15.69
C LYS A 341 -2.64 25.06 14.28
N LEU A 342 -3.46 25.08 13.23
CA LEU A 342 -2.98 25.19 11.86
C LEU A 342 -2.17 26.48 11.63
N LEU A 343 -2.59 27.60 12.22
CA LEU A 343 -1.82 28.86 12.20
C LEU A 343 -0.47 28.70 12.92
N GLU A 344 -0.47 28.15 14.13
CA GLU A 344 0.75 27.92 14.92
C GLU A 344 1.76 27.03 14.16
N ASP A 345 1.27 26.01 13.46
CA ASP A 345 2.08 25.07 12.68
C ASP A 345 2.60 25.67 11.34
N GLY A 346 2.26 26.93 11.02
CA GLY A 346 2.68 27.59 9.78
C GLY A 346 1.95 27.06 8.53
N THR A 347 0.78 26.45 8.71
CA THR A 347 0.00 25.86 7.61
C THR A 347 -0.34 26.90 6.54
N LEU A 348 -0.57 28.15 6.93
CA LEU A 348 -0.91 29.22 6.00
C LEU A 348 0.19 29.45 4.94
N ASP A 349 1.47 29.42 5.35
CA ASP A 349 2.59 29.59 4.43
C ASP A 349 2.66 28.43 3.43
N MET A 350 2.44 27.20 3.90
CA MET A 350 2.37 26.00 3.04
C MET A 350 1.19 26.06 2.07
N LEU A 351 0.02 26.51 2.52
CA LEU A 351 -1.15 26.64 1.65
C LEU A 351 -0.91 27.65 0.54
N ASP A 352 -0.15 28.72 0.77
CA ASP A 352 0.15 29.75 -0.23
C ASP A 352 0.95 29.23 -1.44
N GLU A 353 1.63 28.10 -1.29
CA GLU A 353 2.28 27.38 -2.40
C GLU A 353 1.31 26.49 -3.19
N LEU A 354 0.13 26.19 -2.64
CA LEU A 354 -0.88 25.35 -3.26
C LEU A 354 -1.85 26.14 -4.14
N SER A 355 -2.40 25.46 -5.14
CA SER A 355 -3.43 25.97 -6.03
C SER A 355 -4.73 26.25 -5.27
N ASP A 356 -5.37 27.39 -5.54
CA ASP A 356 -6.65 27.75 -4.93
C ASP A 356 -7.78 26.75 -5.29
N ARG A 357 -7.62 25.99 -6.37
CA ARG A 357 -8.57 24.94 -6.80
C ARG A 357 -8.35 23.59 -6.12
N SER A 358 -7.25 23.41 -5.37
CA SER A 358 -7.02 22.16 -4.63
C SER A 358 -7.74 22.17 -3.28
N HIS A 359 -7.72 21.03 -2.61
CA HIS A 359 -8.28 20.86 -1.27
C HIS A 359 -7.18 20.53 -0.27
N HIS A 360 -7.40 20.88 0.98
CA HIS A 360 -6.56 20.50 2.11
C HIS A 360 -7.37 19.67 3.11
N LEU A 361 -6.73 18.68 3.72
CA LEU A 361 -7.34 17.85 4.75
C LEU A 361 -6.98 18.40 6.13
N VAL A 362 -8.02 18.72 6.89
CA VAL A 362 -7.89 19.13 8.29
C VAL A 362 -8.36 17.98 9.17
N TYR A 363 -7.43 17.39 9.92
CA TYR A 363 -7.67 16.19 10.74
C TYR A 363 -8.36 16.56 12.05
N LEU A 364 -9.35 15.74 12.43
CA LEU A 364 -10.16 15.97 13.63
C LEU A 364 -9.59 15.23 14.84
N PRO A 365 -9.71 15.78 16.07
CA PRO A 365 -9.22 15.12 17.28
C PRO A 365 -9.86 13.76 17.57
N GLU A 366 -11.14 13.60 17.21
CA GLU A 366 -11.92 12.38 17.42
C GLU A 366 -11.75 11.34 16.29
N GLY A 367 -10.89 11.63 15.30
CA GLY A 367 -10.70 10.81 14.10
C GLY A 367 -11.45 11.35 12.87
N GLY A 368 -10.93 11.02 11.68
CA GLY A 368 -11.46 11.53 10.40
C GLY A 368 -10.84 12.87 9.97
N ALA A 369 -11.38 13.44 8.89
CA ALA A 369 -10.89 14.70 8.35
C ALA A 369 -11.97 15.53 7.65
N LEU A 370 -11.78 16.85 7.63
CA LEU A 370 -12.52 17.78 6.79
C LEU A 370 -11.72 18.04 5.50
N LYS A 371 -12.37 17.87 4.35
CA LYS A 371 -11.84 18.25 3.05
C LYS A 371 -12.30 19.68 2.73
N ILE A 372 -11.38 20.63 2.80
CA ILE A 372 -11.66 22.06 2.68
C ILE A 372 -10.96 22.62 1.44
N PRO A 373 -11.64 23.40 0.58
CA PRO A 373 -10.97 24.11 -0.52
C PRO A 373 -9.83 25.01 0.00
N VAL A 374 -8.67 24.95 -0.64
CA VAL A 374 -7.47 25.71 -0.22
C VAL A 374 -7.74 27.21 -0.20
N GLU A 375 -8.41 27.75 -1.23
CA GLU A 375 -8.76 29.17 -1.28
C GLU A 375 -9.52 29.61 -0.02
N ARG A 376 -10.51 28.80 0.39
CA ARG A 376 -11.35 29.09 1.55
C ARG A 376 -10.54 29.01 2.84
N LEU A 377 -9.74 27.95 2.99
CA LEU A 377 -8.91 27.77 4.19
C LEU A 377 -7.90 28.93 4.35
N LYS A 378 -7.24 29.37 3.26
CA LYS A 378 -6.37 30.56 3.26
C LYS A 378 -7.09 31.81 3.77
N ARG A 379 -8.31 32.07 3.28
CA ARG A 379 -9.10 33.23 3.69
C ARG A 379 -9.39 33.21 5.18
N ILE A 380 -9.85 32.08 5.71
CA ILE A 380 -10.16 31.90 7.14
C ILE A 380 -8.89 32.10 7.97
N LEU A 381 -7.79 31.44 7.61
CA LEU A 381 -6.54 31.54 8.37
C LEU A 381 -5.95 32.95 8.33
N ARG A 382 -6.06 33.70 7.21
CA ARG A 382 -5.64 35.11 7.14
C ARG A 382 -6.48 36.03 8.02
N GLN A 383 -7.79 35.79 8.08
CA GLN A 383 -8.68 36.54 8.98
C GLN A 383 -8.30 36.27 10.44
N LEU A 384 -8.09 35.01 10.81
CA LEU A 384 -7.62 34.67 12.15
C LEU A 384 -6.23 35.27 12.44
N ALA A 385 -5.30 35.23 11.48
CA ALA A 385 -3.96 35.84 11.62
C ALA A 385 -3.99 37.36 11.85
N SER A 386 -5.06 38.04 11.42
CA SER A 386 -5.21 39.49 11.61
C SER A 386 -5.63 39.89 13.02
N LEU A 387 -6.05 38.92 13.85
CA LEU A 387 -6.46 39.15 15.23
C LEU A 387 -5.26 39.40 16.15
N VAL A 388 -5.48 40.17 17.22
CA VAL A 388 -4.41 40.51 18.18
C VAL A 388 -3.85 39.28 18.91
N ASP A 389 -4.70 38.27 19.20
CA ASP A 389 -4.29 36.97 19.76
C ASP A 389 -5.09 35.83 19.08
N PRO A 390 -4.60 35.27 17.96
CA PRO A 390 -5.32 34.28 17.16
C PRO A 390 -5.56 32.96 17.89
N ASN A 391 -4.82 32.71 18.97
CA ASN A 391 -4.85 31.44 19.71
C ASN A 391 -5.80 31.50 20.91
N ARG A 392 -6.46 32.65 21.13
CA ARG A 392 -7.47 32.81 22.16
C ARG A 392 -8.85 33.00 21.55
N PRO A 393 -9.89 32.41 22.15
CA PRO A 393 -11.25 32.63 21.69
C PRO A 393 -11.75 34.04 21.97
N PHE A 394 -10.97 34.91 22.64
CA PHE A 394 -11.39 36.26 23.05
C PHE A 394 -10.82 37.35 22.15
N LEU A 395 -11.71 38.17 21.62
CA LEU A 395 -11.45 39.27 20.71
C LEU A 395 -11.63 40.61 21.41
N HIS A 396 -10.76 41.56 21.05
CA HIS A 396 -10.97 42.97 21.36
C HIS A 396 -12.18 43.50 20.56
N PRO A 397 -12.98 44.47 21.07
CA PRO A 397 -14.12 45.08 20.35
C PRO A 397 -13.85 45.47 18.90
N VAL A 398 -12.66 46.02 18.63
CA VAL A 398 -12.24 46.45 17.30
C VAL A 398 -12.06 45.26 16.36
N ASP A 399 -11.44 44.17 16.82
CA ASP A 399 -11.28 42.94 16.04
C ASP A 399 -12.63 42.27 15.78
N ALA A 400 -13.53 42.29 16.76
CA ALA A 400 -14.89 41.77 16.64
C ALA A 400 -15.73 42.55 15.61
N ALA A 401 -15.63 43.88 15.60
CA ALA A 401 -16.28 44.73 14.60
C ALA A 401 -15.68 44.55 13.18
N HIS A 402 -14.36 44.37 13.09
CA HIS A 402 -13.70 44.06 11.82
C HIS A 402 -14.13 42.71 11.25
N LEU A 403 -14.20 41.67 12.09
CA LEU A 403 -14.73 40.37 11.69
C LEU A 403 -16.19 40.49 11.23
N ALA A 404 -17.07 41.10 12.03
CA ALA A 404 -18.49 41.22 11.68
C ALA A 404 -18.77 41.97 10.36
N SER A 405 -17.91 42.93 9.98
CA SER A 405 -18.09 43.75 8.78
C SER A 405 -17.43 43.21 7.51
N SER A 406 -16.44 42.31 7.62
CA SER A 406 -15.62 41.86 6.49
C SER A 406 -15.44 40.35 6.39
N SER A 407 -16.12 39.59 7.26
CA SER A 407 -16.08 38.13 7.29
C SER A 407 -16.87 37.48 6.16
N GLU A 408 -16.30 36.43 5.55
CA GLU A 408 -17.03 35.47 4.70
C GLU A 408 -17.58 34.29 5.51
N LEU A 409 -17.21 34.15 6.79
CA LEU A 409 -17.99 33.35 7.73
C LEU A 409 -19.33 34.06 7.91
N SER A 410 -20.43 33.33 7.75
CA SER A 410 -21.74 33.83 8.19
C SER A 410 -21.66 33.99 9.70
N LEU A 411 -21.38 35.22 10.15
CA LEU A 411 -21.24 35.57 11.56
C LEU A 411 -22.58 36.06 12.08
N ASP A 412 -23.12 35.40 13.11
CA ASP A 412 -24.13 36.05 13.96
C ASP A 412 -23.40 37.12 14.79
N PRO A 413 -23.70 38.43 14.58
CA PRO A 413 -22.96 39.51 15.21
C PRO A 413 -23.14 39.57 16.73
N GLY A 414 -24.05 38.80 17.33
CA GLY A 414 -24.25 38.84 18.78
C GLY A 414 -24.80 40.19 19.29
N LYS A 415 -25.29 40.21 20.52
CA LYS A 415 -25.88 41.43 21.10
C LYS A 415 -24.77 42.44 21.41
N GLY A 416 -24.93 43.70 20.98
CA GLY A 416 -24.07 44.84 21.37
C GLY A 416 -23.07 45.31 20.30
N LEU A 417 -22.78 44.51 19.28
CA LEU A 417 -21.85 44.86 18.19
C LEU A 417 -22.39 45.98 17.27
N ASP A 418 -23.70 46.08 17.11
CA ASP A 418 -24.38 47.14 16.34
C ASP A 418 -24.08 48.56 16.83
N GLN A 419 -23.56 48.72 18.06
CA GLN A 419 -23.23 50.01 18.66
C GLN A 419 -21.77 50.44 18.41
N LEU A 420 -20.95 49.56 17.83
CA LEU A 420 -19.50 49.75 17.65
C LEU A 420 -19.06 49.91 16.18
N VAL A 421 -19.95 49.61 15.22
CA VAL A 421 -19.71 49.70 13.76
C VAL A 421 -20.09 51.08 13.22
#